data_AF-A0A661DCE4-F1
#
_entry.id   AF-A0A661DCE4-F1
#
_cell.length_a   1.000
_cell.length_b   1.000
_cell.length_c   1.000
_cell.angle_alpha   90.00
_cell.angle_beta   90.00
_cell.angle_gamma   90.00
#
_symmetry.space_group_name_H-M   'P 1'
#
loop_
_entity.id
_entity.type
_entity.pdbx_description
1 polymer ?
#
loop_
_entity_poly.entity_id
_entity_poly.type
_entity_poly.pdbx_seq_one_letter_code
_entity_poly.pdbx_strand_id
1 'polypeptide(L)'
;MIQIKKTGSGEVLATIDADTLAGADLREMVLEDADLENADLSHALLDFADLNQANLKGANLQHASLIGASLNKADLSHTDLSYAELGSDIQAHAAMLLESNLVHSNLSHAYLHFVDFRNSNLSHTNLSRADMRNAVFYRADLTQAVANNALFLHANLREANLNHADLRDTHFNDANMIKANLSYANLESSHDDGFAVINKANLEGANLSHALMRNIFSRSANLHLADLSNANLEGAVITGSILSRANVSNAEFKNVELETVTMGYSNFSQALNASIPKNKKNVC
;
A
#
# COMPACT_ATOMS: atom_id res chain seq x y z
N MET A 1 -1.00 -1.72 -38.82
CA MET A 1 0.37 -1.55 -38.29
C MET A 1 0.44 -0.30 -37.42
N ILE A 2 0.74 -0.50 -36.13
CA ILE A 2 0.99 0.56 -35.14
C ILE A 2 2.49 0.63 -34.88
N GLN A 3 3.03 1.84 -34.77
CA GLN A 3 4.42 2.07 -34.37
C GLN A 3 4.46 2.52 -32.92
N ILE A 4 5.14 1.76 -32.06
CA ILE A 4 5.51 2.22 -30.71
C ILE A 4 6.83 2.98 -30.87
N LYS A 5 6.84 4.23 -30.42
CA LYS A 5 7.97 5.14 -30.61
C LYS A 5 8.60 5.51 -29.30
N LYS A 6 9.87 5.89 -29.32
CA LYS A 6 10.59 6.43 -28.18
C LYS A 6 10.15 7.86 -27.90
N THR A 7 9.94 8.18 -26.62
CA THR A 7 9.58 9.52 -26.14
C THR A 7 10.62 10.55 -26.59
N GLY A 8 10.15 11.66 -27.18
CA GLY A 8 10.99 12.78 -27.63
C GLY A 8 11.75 12.57 -28.94
N SER A 9 12.39 11.41 -29.17
CA SER A 9 13.15 11.16 -30.42
C SER A 9 12.26 10.70 -31.60
N GLY A 10 11.13 10.05 -31.31
CA GLY A 10 10.25 9.47 -32.32
C GLY A 10 10.82 8.23 -33.02
N GLU A 11 11.95 7.71 -32.54
CA GLU A 11 12.55 6.45 -32.99
C GLU A 11 11.54 5.31 -32.85
N VAL A 12 11.36 4.50 -33.88
CA VAL A 12 10.42 3.36 -33.83
C VAL A 12 11.09 2.22 -33.06
N LEU A 13 10.58 1.92 -31.87
CA LEU A 13 11.04 0.81 -31.03
C LEU A 13 10.43 -0.52 -31.50
N ALA A 14 9.17 -0.49 -31.90
CA ALA A 14 8.43 -1.66 -32.38
C ALA A 14 7.39 -1.27 -33.43
N THR A 15 7.12 -2.19 -34.36
CA THR A 15 5.97 -2.10 -35.28
C THR A 15 5.09 -3.33 -35.08
N ILE A 16 3.87 -3.11 -34.63
CA ILE A 16 2.89 -4.15 -34.34
C ILE A 16 1.93 -4.26 -35.52
N ASP A 17 1.79 -5.44 -36.11
CA ASP A 17 0.83 -5.67 -37.19
C ASP A 17 -0.59 -5.87 -36.64
N ALA A 18 -1.14 -4.79 -36.11
CA ALA A 18 -2.50 -4.70 -35.58
C ALA A 18 -3.11 -3.32 -35.89
N ASP A 19 -4.42 -3.23 -35.69
CA ASP A 19 -5.19 -1.98 -35.77
C ASP A 19 -5.30 -1.28 -34.41
N THR A 20 -5.01 -1.99 -33.32
CA THR A 20 -5.00 -1.48 -31.93
C THR A 20 -3.90 -2.18 -31.11
N LEU A 21 -3.48 -1.57 -30.00
CA LEU A 21 -2.64 -2.22 -29.00
C LEU A 21 -3.46 -2.97 -27.93
N ALA A 22 -4.78 -2.81 -27.92
CA ALA A 22 -5.65 -3.59 -27.06
C ALA A 22 -5.56 -5.08 -27.41
N GLY A 23 -5.27 -5.92 -26.42
CA GLY A 23 -5.03 -7.35 -26.60
C GLY A 23 -3.75 -7.70 -27.35
N ALA A 24 -2.88 -6.73 -27.64
CA ALA A 24 -1.65 -6.99 -28.37
C ALA A 24 -0.68 -7.85 -27.56
N ASP A 25 0.04 -8.73 -28.26
CA ASP A 25 1.15 -9.48 -27.68
C ASP A 25 2.42 -8.64 -27.78
N LEU A 26 2.83 -8.11 -26.63
CA LEU A 26 3.98 -7.24 -26.43
C LEU A 26 4.98 -7.86 -25.44
N ARG A 27 4.88 -9.18 -25.20
CA ARG A 27 5.73 -9.90 -24.26
C ARG A 27 7.19 -9.80 -24.67
N GLU A 28 8.06 -9.68 -23.67
CA GLU A 28 9.52 -9.63 -23.83
C GLU A 28 10.04 -8.49 -24.74
N MET A 29 9.18 -7.55 -25.17
CA MET A 29 9.60 -6.45 -26.03
C MET A 29 10.46 -5.44 -25.27
N VAL A 30 11.44 -4.87 -25.96
CA VAL A 30 12.25 -3.75 -25.46
C VAL A 30 11.56 -2.45 -25.82
N LEU A 31 10.87 -1.89 -24.85
CA LEU A 31 10.05 -0.67 -24.93
C LEU A 31 10.54 0.39 -23.92
N GLU A 32 11.84 0.38 -23.59
CA GLU A 32 12.47 1.41 -22.77
C GLU A 32 12.22 2.80 -23.39
N ASP A 33 11.82 3.76 -22.57
CA ASP A 33 11.44 5.12 -22.98
C ASP A 33 10.27 5.19 -23.98
N ALA A 34 9.49 4.11 -24.17
CA ALA A 34 8.37 4.11 -25.12
C ALA A 34 7.33 5.18 -24.76
N ASP A 35 6.86 5.89 -25.79
CA ASP A 35 5.73 6.81 -25.73
C ASP A 35 4.44 6.03 -26.00
N LEU A 36 3.74 5.73 -24.91
CA LEU A 36 2.47 5.01 -24.84
C LEU A 36 1.41 5.89 -24.14
N GLU A 37 1.58 7.21 -24.17
CA GLU A 37 0.64 8.15 -23.55
C GLU A 37 -0.78 7.97 -24.12
N ASN A 38 -1.76 7.79 -23.24
CA ASN A 38 -3.16 7.54 -23.59
C ASN A 38 -3.38 6.32 -24.51
N ALA A 39 -2.41 5.41 -24.63
CA ALA A 39 -2.56 4.21 -25.43
C ALA A 39 -3.64 3.28 -24.84
N ASP A 40 -4.43 2.66 -25.71
CA ASP A 40 -5.30 1.56 -25.30
C ASP A 40 -4.50 0.25 -25.34
N LEU A 41 -4.07 -0.19 -24.16
CA LEU A 41 -3.34 -1.43 -23.87
C LEU A 41 -4.24 -2.40 -23.06
N SER A 42 -5.56 -2.21 -23.09
CA SER A 42 -6.48 -3.11 -22.39
C SER A 42 -6.30 -4.54 -22.87
N HIS A 43 -6.25 -5.50 -21.95
CA HIS A 43 -5.98 -6.91 -22.23
C HIS A 43 -4.63 -7.23 -22.91
N ALA A 44 -3.72 -6.27 -23.07
CA ALA A 44 -2.42 -6.53 -23.68
C ALA A 44 -1.58 -7.51 -22.84
N LEU A 45 -0.74 -8.30 -23.52
CA LEU A 45 0.24 -9.17 -22.89
C LEU A 45 1.59 -8.46 -22.89
N LEU A 46 2.00 -7.94 -21.74
CA LEU A 46 3.25 -7.20 -21.51
C LEU A 46 4.22 -7.99 -20.61
N ASP A 47 4.00 -9.29 -20.44
CA ASP A 47 4.83 -10.14 -19.59
C ASP A 47 6.30 -10.02 -19.98
N PHE A 48 7.16 -9.78 -18.98
CA PHE A 48 8.60 -9.61 -19.15
C PHE A 48 9.03 -8.49 -20.12
N ALA A 49 8.12 -7.59 -20.52
CA ALA A 49 8.48 -6.44 -21.34
C ALA A 49 9.36 -5.47 -20.54
N ASP A 50 10.32 -4.84 -21.22
CA ASP A 50 11.09 -3.73 -20.68
C ASP A 50 10.36 -2.43 -21.01
N LEU A 51 9.66 -1.88 -20.02
CA LEU A 51 8.95 -0.59 -20.06
C LEU A 51 9.64 0.43 -19.12
N ASN A 52 10.93 0.24 -18.82
CA ASN A 52 11.65 1.18 -17.97
C ASN A 52 11.57 2.57 -18.60
N GLN A 53 11.27 3.59 -17.77
CA GLN A 53 11.14 4.99 -18.19
C GLN A 53 10.06 5.25 -19.27
N ALA A 54 9.20 4.29 -19.58
CA ALA A 54 8.13 4.48 -20.55
C ALA A 54 7.14 5.56 -20.07
N ASN A 55 6.64 6.36 -21.01
CA ASN A 55 5.54 7.27 -20.79
C ASN A 55 4.22 6.52 -21.04
N LEU A 56 3.58 6.05 -19.96
CA LEU A 56 2.29 5.37 -19.97
C LEU A 56 1.17 6.27 -19.44
N LYS A 57 1.40 7.58 -19.32
CA LYS A 57 0.45 8.49 -18.68
C LYS A 57 -0.91 8.42 -19.36
N GLY A 58 -1.96 8.24 -18.56
CA GLY A 58 -3.34 8.12 -19.05
C GLY A 58 -3.65 6.85 -19.86
N ALA A 59 -2.70 5.91 -19.99
CA ALA A 59 -2.94 4.67 -20.74
C ALA A 59 -4.00 3.80 -20.06
N ASN A 60 -4.78 3.11 -20.90
CA ASN A 60 -5.71 2.09 -20.45
C ASN A 60 -4.99 0.72 -20.43
N LEU A 61 -4.73 0.19 -19.25
CA LEU A 61 -4.09 -1.11 -18.99
C LEU A 61 -5.05 -2.07 -18.28
N GLN A 62 -6.37 -1.83 -18.37
CA GLN A 62 -7.38 -2.70 -17.77
C GLN A 62 -7.16 -4.15 -18.23
N HIS A 63 -7.14 -5.09 -17.29
CA HIS A 63 -6.92 -6.52 -17.56
C HIS A 63 -5.63 -6.88 -18.31
N ALA A 64 -4.67 -5.96 -18.43
CA ALA A 64 -3.38 -6.28 -19.02
C ALA A 64 -2.58 -7.22 -18.11
N SER A 65 -1.79 -8.12 -18.71
CA SER A 65 -0.81 -8.92 -17.97
C SER A 65 0.56 -8.24 -18.08
N LEU A 66 1.17 -7.91 -16.95
CA LEU A 66 2.48 -7.27 -16.83
C LEU A 66 3.40 -8.12 -15.94
N ILE A 67 3.22 -9.44 -15.94
CA ILE A 67 3.95 -10.35 -15.07
C ILE A 67 5.44 -10.27 -15.45
N GLY A 68 6.29 -9.91 -14.48
CA GLY A 68 7.73 -9.78 -14.66
C GLY A 68 8.15 -8.58 -15.51
N ALA A 69 7.23 -7.68 -15.88
CA ALA A 69 7.55 -6.48 -16.61
C ALA A 69 8.44 -5.54 -15.77
N SER A 70 9.39 -4.87 -16.42
CA SER A 70 10.19 -3.82 -15.80
C SER A 70 9.61 -2.45 -16.14
N LEU A 71 9.09 -1.75 -15.15
CA LEU A 71 8.43 -0.44 -15.26
C LEU A 71 9.14 0.60 -14.37
N ASN A 72 10.45 0.41 -14.12
CA ASN A 72 11.18 1.30 -13.22
C ASN A 72 11.20 2.69 -13.83
N LYS A 73 10.88 3.70 -13.01
CA LYS A 73 10.82 5.11 -13.41
C LYS A 73 9.81 5.41 -14.53
N ALA A 74 8.91 4.48 -14.85
CA ALA A 74 7.84 4.74 -15.81
C ALA A 74 6.86 5.80 -15.26
N ASP A 75 6.30 6.62 -16.14
CA ASP A 75 5.18 7.50 -15.82
C ASP A 75 3.86 6.77 -16.09
N LEU A 76 3.25 6.27 -15.03
CA LEU A 76 1.94 5.60 -15.00
C LEU A 76 0.86 6.53 -14.42
N SER A 77 1.10 7.84 -14.35
CA SER A 77 0.12 8.75 -13.78
C SER A 77 -1.19 8.72 -14.58
N HIS A 78 -2.31 8.76 -13.87
CA HIS A 78 -3.65 8.69 -14.46
C HIS A 78 -3.97 7.42 -15.29
N THR A 79 -3.18 6.35 -15.17
CA THR A 79 -3.47 5.08 -15.84
C THR A 79 -4.68 4.36 -15.25
N ASP A 80 -5.36 3.56 -16.07
CA ASP A 80 -6.30 2.56 -15.58
C ASP A 80 -5.67 1.16 -15.63
N LEU A 81 -5.23 0.68 -14.48
CA LEU A 81 -4.65 -0.65 -14.24
C LEU A 81 -5.65 -1.56 -13.50
N SER A 82 -6.95 -1.25 -13.54
CA SER A 82 -7.91 -2.07 -12.82
C SER A 82 -7.96 -3.48 -13.38
N TYR A 83 -8.00 -4.46 -12.47
CA TYR A 83 -7.90 -5.89 -12.79
C TYR A 83 -6.63 -6.32 -13.54
N ALA A 84 -5.60 -5.47 -13.63
CA ALA A 84 -4.32 -5.85 -14.24
C ALA A 84 -3.56 -6.86 -13.38
N GLU A 85 -2.76 -7.70 -14.03
CA GLU A 85 -1.93 -8.72 -13.39
C GLU A 85 -0.47 -8.27 -13.40
N LEU A 86 0.01 -7.68 -12.31
CA LEU A 86 1.42 -7.26 -12.16
C LEU A 86 2.18 -8.22 -11.23
N GLY A 87 1.46 -8.88 -10.33
CA GLY A 87 2.00 -9.81 -9.35
C GLY A 87 2.12 -11.24 -9.87
N SER A 88 2.77 -12.07 -9.07
CA SER A 88 2.90 -13.50 -9.31
C SER A 88 3.02 -14.23 -7.98
N ASP A 89 2.63 -15.50 -7.90
CA ASP A 89 2.96 -16.36 -6.75
C ASP A 89 4.48 -16.64 -6.65
N ILE A 90 5.21 -16.38 -7.74
CA ILE A 90 6.67 -16.50 -7.82
C ILE A 90 7.25 -15.09 -7.74
N GLN A 91 7.93 -14.76 -6.63
CA GLN A 91 8.51 -13.42 -6.41
C GLN A 91 9.38 -12.93 -7.57
N ALA A 92 10.13 -13.81 -8.23
CA ALA A 92 11.00 -13.47 -9.37
C ALA A 92 10.23 -13.04 -10.64
N HIS A 93 8.92 -13.26 -10.70
CA HIS A 93 8.06 -12.89 -11.81
C HIS A 93 7.10 -11.75 -11.45
N ALA A 94 7.24 -11.11 -10.29
CA ALA A 94 6.47 -9.90 -10.01
C ALA A 94 7.04 -8.71 -10.78
N ALA A 95 6.18 -7.80 -11.21
CA ALA A 95 6.58 -6.58 -11.89
C ALA A 95 7.45 -5.68 -10.99
N MET A 96 8.38 -4.96 -11.61
CA MET A 96 9.26 -4.00 -10.95
C MET A 96 8.83 -2.59 -11.30
N LEU A 97 8.42 -1.81 -10.30
CA LEU A 97 7.93 -0.44 -10.44
C LEU A 97 8.80 0.55 -9.67
N LEU A 98 10.10 0.29 -9.47
CA LEU A 98 10.96 1.13 -8.64
C LEU A 98 10.97 2.57 -9.16
N GLU A 99 10.79 3.54 -8.25
CA GLU A 99 10.82 4.98 -8.56
C GLU A 99 9.81 5.41 -9.64
N SER A 100 8.76 4.62 -9.88
CA SER A 100 7.72 4.95 -10.86
C SER A 100 6.70 5.96 -10.31
N ASN A 101 5.98 6.62 -11.22
CA ASN A 101 4.93 7.57 -10.90
C ASN A 101 3.56 6.99 -11.21
N LEU A 102 2.77 6.66 -10.18
CA LEU A 102 1.42 6.11 -10.27
C LEU A 102 0.34 7.10 -9.80
N VAL A 103 0.66 8.38 -9.67
CA VAL A 103 -0.29 9.39 -9.14
C VAL A 103 -1.63 9.35 -9.87
N HIS A 104 -2.73 9.32 -9.12
CA HIS A 104 -4.10 9.24 -9.64
C HIS A 104 -4.43 8.03 -10.51
N SER A 105 -3.58 6.99 -10.54
CA SER A 105 -3.89 5.76 -11.26
C SER A 105 -4.97 4.93 -10.54
N ASN A 106 -5.61 4.06 -11.31
CA ASN A 106 -6.60 3.10 -10.82
C ASN A 106 -6.01 1.69 -10.83
N LEU A 107 -5.60 1.16 -9.69
CA LEU A 107 -5.19 -0.24 -9.49
C LEU A 107 -6.26 -1.04 -8.73
N SER A 108 -7.53 -0.62 -8.77
CA SER A 108 -8.58 -1.37 -8.09
C SER A 108 -8.67 -2.80 -8.63
N HIS A 109 -8.82 -3.77 -7.72
CA HIS A 109 -8.83 -5.20 -8.05
C HIS A 109 -7.55 -5.76 -8.71
N ALA A 110 -6.48 -4.97 -8.84
CA ALA A 110 -5.24 -5.45 -9.44
C ALA A 110 -4.59 -6.55 -8.60
N TYR A 111 -3.95 -7.50 -9.28
CA TYR A 111 -3.11 -8.50 -8.63
C TYR A 111 -1.69 -7.97 -8.54
N LEU A 112 -1.24 -7.65 -7.32
CA LEU A 112 0.01 -6.95 -7.00
C LEU A 112 0.92 -7.77 -6.06
N HIS A 113 0.69 -9.08 -5.96
CA HIS A 113 1.46 -9.95 -5.08
C HIS A 113 2.96 -9.90 -5.45
N PHE A 114 3.83 -9.64 -4.47
CA PHE A 114 5.28 -9.48 -4.60
C PHE A 114 5.77 -8.29 -5.45
N VAL A 115 4.88 -7.43 -5.97
CA VAL A 115 5.27 -6.28 -6.79
C VAL A 115 6.16 -5.31 -6.01
N ASP A 116 7.17 -4.77 -6.68
CA ASP A 116 8.15 -3.87 -6.10
C ASP A 116 7.87 -2.40 -6.43
N PHE A 117 7.35 -1.66 -5.45
CA PHE A 117 7.04 -0.24 -5.53
C PHE A 117 8.06 0.64 -4.78
N ARG A 118 9.28 0.18 -4.52
CA ARG A 118 10.28 0.97 -3.77
C ARG A 118 10.44 2.38 -4.31
N ASN A 119 10.36 3.37 -3.42
CA ASN A 119 10.46 4.80 -3.73
C ASN A 119 9.46 5.33 -4.78
N SER A 120 8.36 4.60 -5.06
CA SER A 120 7.38 5.02 -6.07
C SER A 120 6.39 6.03 -5.49
N ASN A 121 5.80 6.83 -6.36
CA ASN A 121 4.72 7.75 -5.99
C ASN A 121 3.36 7.14 -6.35
N LEU A 122 2.65 6.63 -5.35
CA LEU A 122 1.26 6.17 -5.42
C LEU A 122 0.28 7.12 -4.73
N SER A 123 0.64 8.40 -4.56
CA SER A 123 -0.29 9.35 -3.94
C SER A 123 -1.59 9.46 -4.75
N HIS A 124 -2.72 9.52 -4.04
CA HIS A 124 -4.07 9.54 -4.62
C HIS A 124 -4.45 8.35 -5.51
N THR A 125 -3.71 7.24 -5.42
CA THR A 125 -3.99 6.03 -6.21
C THR A 125 -5.19 5.28 -5.63
N ASN A 126 -6.02 4.72 -6.51
CA ASN A 126 -7.06 3.78 -6.10
C ASN A 126 -6.50 2.34 -6.07
N LEU A 127 -6.29 1.80 -4.88
CA LEU A 127 -5.87 0.42 -4.60
C LEU A 127 -7.02 -0.41 -4.00
N SER A 128 -8.28 0.03 -4.15
CA SER A 128 -9.43 -0.65 -3.57
C SER A 128 -9.47 -2.11 -3.98
N ARG A 129 -9.57 -3.03 -3.01
CA ARG A 129 -9.65 -4.48 -3.25
C ARG A 129 -8.45 -5.08 -4.00
N ALA A 130 -7.33 -4.37 -4.11
CA ALA A 130 -6.12 -4.91 -4.71
C ALA A 130 -5.46 -5.94 -3.78
N ASP A 131 -4.81 -6.93 -4.38
CA ASP A 131 -4.05 -7.95 -3.65
C ASP A 131 -2.55 -7.60 -3.67
N MET A 132 -2.06 -7.01 -2.57
CA MET A 132 -0.68 -6.58 -2.39
C MET A 132 0.06 -7.47 -1.38
N ARG A 133 -0.32 -8.74 -1.26
CA ARG A 133 0.38 -9.70 -0.40
C ARG A 133 1.86 -9.75 -0.76
N ASN A 134 2.73 -9.65 0.25
CA ASN A 134 4.18 -9.64 0.10
C ASN A 134 4.77 -8.52 -0.80
N ALA A 135 3.98 -7.52 -1.21
CA ALA A 135 4.47 -6.41 -2.03
C ALA A 135 5.45 -5.52 -1.23
N VAL A 136 6.32 -4.81 -1.95
CA VAL A 136 7.37 -3.97 -1.37
C VAL A 136 7.08 -2.50 -1.61
N PHE A 137 6.75 -1.77 -0.56
CA PHE A 137 6.47 -0.32 -0.54
C PHE A 137 7.52 0.48 0.22
N TYR A 138 8.74 -0.03 0.38
CA TYR A 138 9.76 0.67 1.16
C TYR A 138 9.98 2.08 0.60
N ARG A 139 9.71 3.10 1.45
CA ARG A 139 9.73 4.53 1.11
C ARG A 139 8.80 4.96 -0.03
N ALA A 140 7.79 4.17 -0.37
CA ALA A 140 6.77 4.58 -1.31
C ALA A 140 5.87 5.66 -0.70
N ASP A 141 5.36 6.56 -1.54
CA ASP A 141 4.36 7.54 -1.16
C ASP A 141 2.96 7.02 -1.51
N LEU A 142 2.15 6.73 -0.51
CA LEU A 142 0.73 6.36 -0.59
C LEU A 142 -0.17 7.43 0.04
N THR A 143 0.28 8.69 0.08
CA THR A 143 -0.50 9.80 0.63
C THR A 143 -1.86 9.88 -0.05
N GLN A 144 -2.93 9.90 0.74
CA GLN A 144 -4.31 9.94 0.26
C GLN A 144 -4.69 8.81 -0.72
N ALA A 145 -3.96 7.69 -0.71
CA ALA A 145 -4.35 6.51 -1.46
C ALA A 145 -5.67 5.94 -0.90
N VAL A 146 -6.49 5.38 -1.78
CA VAL A 146 -7.75 4.71 -1.43
C VAL A 146 -7.53 3.21 -1.54
N ALA A 147 -7.30 2.53 -0.42
CA ALA A 147 -6.97 1.11 -0.37
C ALA A 147 -7.98 0.31 0.45
N ASN A 148 -9.25 0.75 0.50
CA ASN A 148 -10.26 0.04 1.27
C ASN A 148 -10.42 -1.41 0.75
N ASN A 149 -10.60 -2.36 1.67
CA ASN A 149 -10.72 -3.79 1.37
C ASN A 149 -9.47 -4.43 0.70
N ALA A 150 -8.32 -3.76 0.73
CA ALA A 150 -7.10 -4.28 0.14
C ALA A 150 -6.32 -5.24 1.06
N LEU A 151 -5.52 -6.12 0.46
CA LEU A 151 -4.73 -7.13 1.17
C LEU A 151 -3.25 -6.75 1.19
N PHE A 152 -2.68 -6.50 2.37
CA PHE A 152 -1.27 -6.16 2.61
C PHE A 152 -0.55 -7.22 3.47
N LEU A 153 -1.02 -8.47 3.49
CA LEU A 153 -0.42 -9.49 4.36
C LEU A 153 1.05 -9.67 3.99
N HIS A 154 1.93 -9.64 5.00
CA HIS A 154 3.39 -9.73 4.84
C HIS A 154 4.03 -8.62 3.99
N ALA A 155 3.30 -7.57 3.61
CA ALA A 155 3.86 -6.48 2.81
C ALA A 155 4.94 -5.69 3.58
N ASN A 156 5.92 -5.17 2.86
CA ASN A 156 6.98 -4.33 3.42
C ASN A 156 6.69 -2.85 3.15
N LEU A 157 6.11 -2.17 4.13
CA LEU A 157 5.78 -0.74 4.11
C LEU A 157 6.73 0.09 5.01
N ARG A 158 7.95 -0.39 5.25
CA ARG A 158 8.93 0.34 6.05
C ARG A 158 9.14 1.74 5.48
N GLU A 159 9.07 2.75 6.34
CA GLU A 159 9.25 4.17 5.96
C GLU A 159 8.29 4.66 4.85
N ALA A 160 7.21 3.93 4.54
CA ALA A 160 6.21 4.35 3.57
C ALA A 160 5.35 5.50 4.14
N ASN A 161 4.86 6.37 3.26
CA ASN A 161 3.96 7.46 3.64
C ASN A 161 2.50 7.10 3.30
N LEU A 162 1.68 6.81 4.30
CA LEU A 162 0.25 6.50 4.20
C LEU A 162 -0.60 7.62 4.82
N ASN A 163 -0.06 8.84 4.89
CA ASN A 163 -0.77 9.97 5.48
C ASN A 163 -2.11 10.21 4.77
N HIS A 164 -3.18 10.37 5.55
CA HIS A 164 -4.56 10.50 5.05
C HIS A 164 -5.06 9.36 4.14
N ALA A 165 -4.40 8.20 4.12
CA ALA A 165 -4.87 7.06 3.32
C ALA A 165 -6.20 6.51 3.86
N ASP A 166 -7.08 6.10 2.96
CA ASP A 166 -8.26 5.31 3.30
C ASP A 166 -7.89 3.83 3.31
N LEU A 167 -7.74 3.29 4.52
CA LEU A 167 -7.34 1.91 4.80
C LEU A 167 -8.48 1.12 5.44
N ARG A 168 -9.74 1.53 5.23
CA ARG A 168 -10.88 0.86 5.83
C ARG A 168 -10.99 -0.59 5.37
N ASP A 169 -11.26 -1.50 6.30
CA ASP A 169 -11.42 -2.93 6.02
C ASP A 169 -10.18 -3.60 5.38
N THR A 170 -8.97 -3.10 5.66
CA THR A 170 -7.71 -3.65 5.13
C THR A 170 -7.10 -4.74 6.01
N HIS A 171 -6.32 -5.63 5.39
CA HIS A 171 -5.60 -6.69 6.10
C HIS A 171 -4.08 -6.51 6.03
N PHE A 172 -3.46 -6.13 7.14
CA PHE A 172 -2.02 -5.92 7.33
C PHE A 172 -1.37 -7.00 8.22
N ASN A 173 -1.95 -8.20 8.28
CA ASN A 173 -1.37 -9.27 9.11
C ASN A 173 0.10 -9.50 8.77
N ASP A 174 0.95 -9.52 9.79
CA ASP A 174 2.40 -9.73 9.67
C ASP A 174 3.11 -8.73 8.73
N ALA A 175 2.49 -7.59 8.41
CA ALA A 175 3.11 -6.54 7.59
C ALA A 175 4.20 -5.80 8.36
N ASN A 176 5.22 -5.33 7.65
CA ASN A 176 6.33 -4.56 8.20
C ASN A 176 6.13 -3.06 7.92
N MET A 177 5.71 -2.30 8.92
CA MET A 177 5.40 -0.87 8.88
C MET A 177 6.33 -0.05 9.78
N ILE A 178 7.57 -0.51 10.04
CA ILE A 178 8.54 0.22 10.87
C ILE A 178 8.72 1.63 10.30
N LYS A 179 8.53 2.65 11.15
CA LYS A 179 8.63 4.07 10.81
C LYS A 179 7.72 4.52 9.65
N ALA A 180 6.69 3.77 9.31
CA ALA A 180 5.70 4.23 8.36
C ALA A 180 4.92 5.43 8.92
N ASN A 181 4.47 6.32 8.04
CA ASN A 181 3.62 7.45 8.41
C ASN A 181 2.16 7.13 8.09
N LEU A 182 1.38 6.73 9.08
CA LEU A 182 -0.07 6.52 9.01
C LEU A 182 -0.86 7.66 9.68
N SER A 183 -0.26 8.85 9.84
CA SER A 183 -0.97 9.95 10.48
C SER A 183 -2.24 10.32 9.69
N TYR A 184 -3.34 10.55 10.41
CA TYR A 184 -4.66 10.80 9.84
C TYR A 184 -5.22 9.69 8.92
N ALA A 185 -4.59 8.51 8.86
CA ALA A 185 -5.13 7.40 8.09
C ALA A 185 -6.42 6.87 8.72
N ASN A 186 -7.32 6.36 7.88
CA ASN A 186 -8.56 5.75 8.34
C ASN A 186 -8.47 4.22 8.28
N LEU A 187 -8.36 3.57 9.43
CA LEU A 187 -8.35 2.11 9.62
C LEU A 187 -9.64 1.61 10.30
N GLU A 188 -10.73 2.39 10.26
CA GLU A 188 -12.03 1.93 10.77
C GLU A 188 -12.66 0.91 9.82
N SER A 189 -13.70 0.22 10.28
CA SER A 189 -14.57 -0.47 9.34
C SER A 189 -15.60 0.47 8.73
N SER A 190 -15.95 0.24 7.47
CA SER A 190 -17.11 0.88 6.84
C SER A 190 -18.42 0.11 7.00
N HIS A 191 -18.41 -1.07 7.64
CA HIS A 191 -19.56 -1.98 7.76
C HIS A 191 -19.64 -2.59 9.17
N ASP A 192 -20.81 -3.07 9.57
CA ASP A 192 -21.01 -3.69 10.89
C ASP A 192 -20.19 -4.99 11.08
N ASP A 193 -19.97 -5.73 9.99
CA ASP A 193 -19.20 -6.99 9.96
C ASP A 193 -17.77 -6.83 9.41
N GLY A 194 -17.43 -5.63 8.93
CA GLY A 194 -16.10 -5.36 8.40
C GLY A 194 -15.10 -5.11 9.52
N PHE A 195 -13.82 -5.27 9.21
CA PHE A 195 -12.77 -5.00 10.16
C PHE A 195 -11.44 -4.75 9.47
N ALA A 196 -10.67 -3.79 9.99
CA ALA A 196 -9.26 -3.68 9.70
C ALA A 196 -8.46 -4.59 10.65
N VAL A 197 -7.41 -5.23 10.13
CA VAL A 197 -6.57 -6.15 10.91
C VAL A 197 -5.11 -5.79 10.72
N ILE A 198 -4.39 -5.59 11.83
CA ILE A 198 -2.93 -5.37 11.90
C ILE A 198 -2.29 -6.39 12.86
N ASN A 199 -2.81 -7.61 12.95
CA ASN A 199 -2.28 -8.63 13.87
C ASN A 199 -0.84 -8.94 13.51
N LYS A 200 0.04 -9.02 14.51
CA LYS A 200 1.49 -9.26 14.37
C LYS A 200 2.22 -8.28 13.46
N ALA A 201 1.58 -7.18 13.05
CA ALA A 201 2.24 -6.16 12.26
C ALA A 201 3.35 -5.49 13.08
N ASN A 202 4.44 -5.12 12.40
CA ASN A 202 5.53 -4.39 13.03
C ASN A 202 5.39 -2.89 12.73
N LEU A 203 4.91 -2.13 13.70
CA LEU A 203 4.69 -0.68 13.67
C LEU A 203 5.71 0.06 14.55
N GLU A 204 6.90 -0.53 14.76
CA GLU A 204 7.93 0.11 15.59
C GLU A 204 8.29 1.50 15.07
N GLY A 205 8.15 2.51 15.92
CA GLY A 205 8.40 3.91 15.58
C GLY A 205 7.49 4.49 14.49
N ALA A 206 6.39 3.82 14.14
CA ALA A 206 5.42 4.34 13.17
C ALA A 206 4.69 5.57 13.72
N ASN A 207 4.33 6.50 12.84
CA ASN A 207 3.48 7.63 13.17
C ASN A 207 2.02 7.28 12.88
N LEU A 208 1.21 7.08 13.91
CA LEU A 208 -0.24 6.84 13.88
C LEU A 208 -1.01 8.03 14.49
N SER A 209 -0.38 9.20 14.61
CA SER A 209 -1.04 10.36 15.21
C SER A 209 -2.30 10.73 14.44
N HIS A 210 -3.39 11.02 15.15
CA HIS A 210 -4.72 11.29 14.59
C HIS A 210 -5.33 10.15 13.74
N ALA A 211 -4.75 8.95 13.73
CA ALA A 211 -5.31 7.82 12.99
C ALA A 211 -6.66 7.39 13.58
N LEU A 212 -7.60 7.03 12.71
CA LEU A 212 -8.89 6.48 13.09
C LEU A 212 -8.77 4.95 13.14
N MET A 213 -8.87 4.35 14.32
CA MET A 213 -8.57 2.93 14.55
C MET A 213 -9.64 2.25 15.43
N ARG A 214 -10.89 2.73 15.37
CA ARG A 214 -11.99 2.15 16.14
C ARG A 214 -12.21 0.70 15.75
N ASN A 215 -12.39 -0.16 16.76
CA ASN A 215 -12.65 -1.60 16.62
C ASN A 215 -11.57 -2.38 15.83
N ILE A 216 -10.36 -1.84 15.66
CA ILE A 216 -9.31 -2.53 14.92
C ILE A 216 -8.85 -3.81 15.65
N PHE A 217 -8.54 -4.87 14.90
CA PHE A 217 -7.87 -6.06 15.44
C PHE A 217 -6.36 -5.91 15.30
N SER A 218 -5.68 -5.79 16.43
CA SER A 218 -4.24 -5.55 16.52
C SER A 218 -3.63 -6.47 17.57
N ARG A 219 -3.85 -7.78 17.44
CA ARG A 219 -3.32 -8.78 18.36
C ARG A 219 -1.82 -8.98 18.12
N SER A 220 -1.02 -8.94 19.19
CA SER A 220 0.43 -9.16 19.14
C SER A 220 1.18 -8.23 18.17
N ALA A 221 0.66 -7.04 17.91
CA ALA A 221 1.34 -6.05 17.09
C ALA A 221 2.48 -5.39 17.88
N ASN A 222 3.56 -5.02 17.17
CA ASN A 222 4.65 -4.25 17.75
C ASN A 222 4.43 -2.75 17.53
N LEU A 223 3.94 -2.03 18.54
CA LEU A 223 3.77 -0.58 18.57
C LEU A 223 4.87 0.09 19.43
N HIS A 224 6.01 -0.58 19.63
CA HIS A 224 7.14 -0.02 20.38
C HIS A 224 7.56 1.32 19.75
N LEU A 225 7.71 2.37 20.57
CA LEU A 225 8.08 3.73 20.12
C LEU A 225 7.09 4.37 19.12
N ALA A 226 5.93 3.79 18.85
CA ALA A 226 4.96 4.37 17.94
C ALA A 226 4.36 5.67 18.50
N ASP A 227 4.03 6.61 17.62
CA ASP A 227 3.27 7.81 17.99
C ASP A 227 1.79 7.58 17.71
N LEU A 228 0.99 7.37 18.76
CA LEU A 228 -0.46 7.22 18.72
C LEU A 228 -1.17 8.49 19.22
N SER A 229 -0.48 9.64 19.29
CA SER A 229 -1.10 10.84 19.85
C SER A 229 -2.36 11.25 19.10
N ASN A 230 -3.43 11.53 19.84
CA ASN A 230 -4.77 11.85 19.31
C ASN A 230 -5.39 10.74 18.43
N ALA A 231 -4.85 9.52 18.42
CA ALA A 231 -5.46 8.40 17.69
C ALA A 231 -6.73 7.91 18.39
N ASN A 232 -7.68 7.40 17.62
CA ASN A 232 -8.91 6.83 18.17
C ASN A 232 -8.86 5.30 18.17
N LEU A 233 -8.62 4.68 19.33
CA LEU A 233 -8.61 3.23 19.51
C LEU A 233 -9.88 2.70 20.21
N GLU A 234 -11.01 3.44 20.20
CA GLU A 234 -12.23 2.97 20.86
C GLU A 234 -12.60 1.54 20.40
N GLY A 235 -12.73 0.62 21.34
CA GLY A 235 -13.08 -0.79 21.07
C GLY A 235 -11.99 -1.62 20.39
N ALA A 236 -10.77 -1.10 20.21
CA ALA A 236 -9.67 -1.83 19.59
C ALA A 236 -9.27 -3.08 20.40
N VAL A 237 -8.98 -4.18 19.69
CA VAL A 237 -8.50 -5.43 20.27
C VAL A 237 -6.98 -5.51 20.14
N ILE A 238 -6.27 -5.08 21.19
CA ILE A 238 -4.80 -5.01 21.21
C ILE A 238 -4.13 -6.09 22.09
N THR A 239 -4.77 -7.24 22.27
CA THR A 239 -4.28 -8.33 23.14
C THR A 239 -2.85 -8.74 22.78
N GLY A 240 -1.95 -8.75 23.78
CA GLY A 240 -0.56 -9.15 23.62
C GLY A 240 0.33 -8.18 22.84
N SER A 241 -0.17 -7.00 22.47
CA SER A 241 0.60 -6.00 21.74
C SER A 241 1.61 -5.26 22.62
N ILE A 242 2.66 -4.77 21.98
CA ILE A 242 3.78 -4.08 22.64
C ILE A 242 3.62 -2.59 22.39
N LEU A 243 3.28 -1.84 23.43
CA LEU A 243 3.13 -0.39 23.41
C LEU A 243 4.28 0.33 24.13
N SER A 244 5.33 -0.38 24.56
CA SER A 244 6.40 0.21 25.36
C SER A 244 7.01 1.44 24.69
N ARG A 245 7.14 2.53 25.45
CA ARG A 245 7.61 3.85 24.99
C ARG A 245 6.77 4.48 23.87
N ALA A 246 5.56 4.00 23.61
CA ALA A 246 4.66 4.65 22.67
C ALA A 246 4.17 5.98 23.25
N ASN A 247 3.97 6.97 22.37
CA ASN A 247 3.28 8.19 22.72
C ASN A 247 1.77 7.97 22.59
N VAL A 248 1.03 7.99 23.69
CA VAL A 248 -0.42 7.79 23.73
C VAL A 248 -1.18 9.03 24.20
N SER A 249 -0.56 10.21 24.14
CA SER A 249 -1.17 11.46 24.57
C SER A 249 -2.45 11.76 23.79
N ASN A 250 -3.54 12.02 24.51
CA ASN A 250 -4.89 12.29 23.98
C ASN A 250 -5.49 11.17 23.13
N ALA A 251 -4.91 9.97 23.13
CA ALA A 251 -5.47 8.84 22.43
C ALA A 251 -6.70 8.29 23.16
N GLU A 252 -7.73 7.90 22.43
CA GLU A 252 -8.98 7.35 22.97
C GLU A 252 -8.87 5.83 23.18
N PHE A 253 -9.03 5.38 24.43
CA PHE A 253 -8.92 3.98 24.84
C PHE A 253 -10.21 3.41 25.44
N LYS A 254 -11.35 4.07 25.27
CA LYS A 254 -12.64 3.56 25.71
C LYS A 254 -12.87 2.14 25.17
N ASN A 255 -13.26 1.25 26.07
CA ASN A 255 -13.52 -0.17 25.77
C ASN A 255 -12.30 -0.97 25.25
N VAL A 256 -11.07 -0.53 25.55
CA VAL A 256 -9.84 -1.27 25.22
C VAL A 256 -9.33 -2.08 26.41
N GLU A 257 -9.10 -3.38 26.22
CA GLU A 257 -8.53 -4.25 27.24
C GLU A 257 -6.98 -4.17 27.27
N LEU A 258 -6.43 -3.80 28.42
CA LEU A 258 -4.99 -3.56 28.58
C LEU A 258 -4.25 -4.64 29.39
N GLU A 259 -4.90 -5.69 29.88
CA GLU A 259 -4.31 -6.66 30.82
C GLU A 259 -3.10 -7.39 30.24
N THR A 260 -3.11 -7.72 28.96
CA THR A 260 -2.03 -8.46 28.29
C THR A 260 -1.05 -7.57 27.52
N VAL A 261 -1.29 -6.26 27.49
CA VAL A 261 -0.50 -5.29 26.71
C VAL A 261 0.81 -4.94 27.42
N THR A 262 1.94 -4.93 26.70
CA THR A 262 3.21 -4.46 27.29
C THR A 262 3.28 -2.94 27.20
N MET A 263 3.25 -2.22 28.34
CA MET A 263 3.07 -0.75 28.38
C MET A 263 4.25 0.03 28.97
N GLY A 264 5.40 -0.62 29.18
CA GLY A 264 6.52 -0.01 29.91
C GLY A 264 6.98 1.33 29.33
N TYR A 265 7.04 2.37 30.17
CA TYR A 265 7.45 3.75 29.82
C TYR A 265 6.54 4.46 28.80
N SER A 266 5.29 4.02 28.65
CA SER A 266 4.30 4.70 27.82
C SER A 266 3.40 5.51 28.74
N ASN A 267 3.37 6.83 28.56
CA ASN A 267 2.69 7.72 29.49
C ASN A 267 1.17 7.71 29.30
N PHE A 268 0.49 6.78 29.98
CA PHE A 268 -0.97 6.68 29.92
C PHE A 268 -1.71 7.74 30.76
N SER A 269 -1.02 8.62 31.49
CA SER A 269 -1.67 9.69 32.25
C SER A 269 -2.36 10.74 31.36
N GLN A 270 -1.99 10.79 30.09
CA GLN A 270 -2.59 11.68 29.07
C GLN A 270 -3.52 10.93 28.10
N ALA A 271 -3.72 9.62 28.26
CA ALA A 271 -4.67 8.86 27.47
C ALA A 271 -6.10 9.14 27.93
N LEU A 272 -7.05 9.17 27.01
CA LEU A 272 -8.47 9.39 27.28
C LEU A 272 -9.19 8.05 27.53
N ASN A 273 -10.03 8.01 28.56
CA ASN A 273 -10.87 6.86 28.94
C ASN A 273 -10.14 5.51 29.06
N ALA A 274 -8.83 5.53 29.32
CA ALA A 274 -8.03 4.33 29.51
C ALA A 274 -8.31 3.68 30.87
N SER A 275 -8.74 2.41 30.86
CA SER A 275 -8.91 1.60 32.07
C SER A 275 -7.61 0.87 32.42
N ILE A 276 -6.69 1.57 33.12
CA ILE A 276 -5.36 1.02 33.44
C ILE A 276 -5.45 -0.07 34.53
N PRO A 277 -4.97 -1.31 34.26
CA PRO A 277 -4.93 -2.38 35.25
C PRO A 277 -4.11 -2.02 36.50
N LYS A 278 -4.54 -2.46 37.69
CA LYS A 278 -3.91 -2.10 38.98
C LYS A 278 -2.43 -2.47 39.04
N ASN A 279 -2.07 -3.63 38.48
CA ASN A 279 -0.70 -4.15 38.37
C ASN A 279 0.20 -3.32 37.43
N LYS A 280 -0.35 -2.41 36.63
CA LYS A 280 0.42 -1.62 35.64
C LYS A 280 0.58 -0.15 35.97
N LYS A 281 -0.04 0.35 37.05
CA LYS A 281 0.00 1.78 37.41
C LYS A 281 1.40 2.34 37.67
N ASN A 282 2.38 1.50 38.00
CA ASN A 282 3.75 1.93 38.32
C ASN A 282 4.73 1.84 37.13
N VAL A 283 4.29 1.29 35.99
CA VAL A 283 5.15 1.06 34.81
C VAL A 283 4.74 1.92 33.61
N CYS A 284 3.69 2.74 33.78
CA CYS A 284 3.13 3.65 32.80
C CYS A 284 3.28 5.10 33.26
#